data_AF-A0A7V8FH06-F1
#
_entry.id   AF-A0A7V8FH06-F1
#
_cell.length_a   1.000
_cell.length_b   1.000
_cell.length_c   1.000
_cell.angle_alpha   90.00
_cell.angle_beta   90.00
_cell.angle_gamma   90.00
#
_symmetry.space_group_name_H-M   'P 1'
#
loop_
_entity.id
_entity.type
_entity.pdbx_description
1 polymer ?
#
loop_
_entity_poly.entity_id
_entity_poly.type
_entity_poly.pdbx_seq_one_letter_code
_entity_poly.pdbx_strand_id
1 'polypeptide(L)'
;MEFRTSVLLLALMAAPAVAHAEVCLSDSGLVIACPGLLPHPVTSRFEIGTLPRVAGSPSEIYITGGGRVDGTANFSIYANGQLLCRTNYNYDGGNNTPIRHCTATIAAPGTYVISASRNSEGNFLAPMDEVINVQ
;
A
#
# COMPACT_ATOMS: atom_id res chain seq x y z
N MET A 1 1.14 8.07 63.08
CA MET A 1 0.41 8.08 61.80
C MET A 1 1.34 8.73 60.80
N GLU A 2 1.94 7.96 59.90
CA GLU A 2 2.76 8.53 58.82
C GLU A 2 2.28 8.02 57.47
N PHE A 3 2.16 8.97 56.55
CA PHE A 3 1.40 8.90 55.32
C PHE A 3 2.16 8.12 54.24
N ARG A 4 1.45 7.21 53.57
CA ARG A 4 1.89 6.46 52.40
C ARG A 4 2.09 7.43 51.22
N THR A 5 3.17 7.27 50.46
CA THR A 5 3.28 7.88 49.12
C THR A 5 3.86 6.85 48.15
N SER A 6 2.96 6.12 47.50
CA SER A 6 3.30 5.23 46.39
C SER A 6 3.41 6.06 45.11
N VAL A 7 4.62 6.23 44.58
CA VAL A 7 4.85 6.82 43.26
C VAL A 7 4.86 5.70 42.23
N LEU A 8 3.78 5.55 41.48
CA LEU A 8 3.71 4.68 40.30
C LEU A 8 4.38 5.43 39.13
N LEU A 9 5.59 5.02 38.74
CA LEU A 9 6.16 5.41 37.45
C LEU A 9 5.55 4.52 36.35
N LEU A 10 4.66 5.07 35.53
CA LEU A 10 4.34 4.47 34.23
C LEU A 10 5.50 4.75 33.27
N ALA A 11 6.29 3.73 32.97
CA ALA A 11 7.22 3.76 31.85
C ALA A 11 6.42 3.65 30.55
N LEU A 12 6.23 4.78 29.85
CA LEU A 12 5.76 4.81 28.47
C LEU A 12 6.85 4.17 27.60
N MET A 13 6.69 2.89 27.26
CA MET A 13 7.45 2.25 26.19
C MET A 13 6.95 2.84 24.86
N ALA A 14 7.58 3.94 24.42
CA ALA A 14 7.44 4.40 23.05
C ALA A 14 8.10 3.35 22.15
N ALA A 15 7.30 2.51 21.49
CA ALA A 15 7.80 1.70 20.41
C ALA A 15 8.36 2.66 19.33
N PRO A 16 9.62 2.51 18.89
CA PRO A 16 10.08 3.30 17.78
C PRO A 16 9.21 2.93 16.59
N ALA A 17 8.49 3.92 16.06
CA ALA A 17 7.88 3.80 14.74
C ALA A 17 9.05 3.66 13.76
N VAL A 18 9.42 2.42 13.45
CA VAL A 18 10.37 2.13 12.39
C VAL A 18 9.67 2.58 11.12
N ALA A 19 10.05 3.74 10.61
CA ALA A 19 9.66 4.17 9.29
C ALA A 19 10.28 3.15 8.33
N HIS A 20 9.49 2.16 7.91
CA HIS A 20 9.83 1.35 6.75
C HIS A 20 9.91 2.34 5.59
N ALA A 21 11.13 2.67 5.17
CA ALA A 21 11.32 3.46 3.97
C ALA A 21 10.64 2.70 2.83
N GLU A 22 9.62 3.31 2.25
CA GLU A 22 8.97 2.74 1.07
C GLU A 22 10.03 2.56 -0.02
N VAL A 23 10.02 1.38 -0.65
CA VAL A 23 10.89 1.07 -1.77
C VAL A 23 10.12 1.34 -3.04
N CYS A 24 10.61 2.29 -3.85
CA CYS A 24 10.02 2.56 -5.14
C CYS A 24 10.85 1.97 -6.27
N LEU A 25 10.15 1.45 -7.28
CA LEU A 25 10.77 0.77 -8.41
C LEU A 25 10.46 1.51 -9.72
N SER A 26 11.46 1.60 -10.59
CA SER A 26 11.24 2.01 -11.98
C SER A 26 10.43 0.95 -12.73
N ASP A 27 10.01 1.29 -13.94
CA ASP A 27 9.40 0.37 -14.92
C ASP A 27 10.29 -0.84 -15.24
N SER A 28 11.61 -0.65 -15.13
CA SER A 28 12.63 -1.68 -15.33
C SER A 28 12.98 -2.45 -14.05
N GLY A 29 12.29 -2.20 -12.93
CA GLY A 29 12.50 -2.88 -11.66
C GLY A 29 13.73 -2.41 -10.87
N LEU A 30 14.28 -1.24 -11.19
CA LEU A 30 15.40 -0.65 -10.44
C LEU A 30 14.88 0.15 -9.24
N VAL A 31 15.57 0.10 -8.11
CA VAL A 31 15.25 0.93 -6.95
C VAL A 31 15.50 2.40 -7.28
N ILE A 32 14.48 3.23 -7.07
CA ILE A 32 14.50 4.67 -7.30
C ILE A 32 14.00 5.43 -6.06
N ALA A 33 14.24 6.75 -6.04
CA ALA A 33 13.65 7.60 -5.03
C ALA A 33 12.12 7.60 -5.16
N CYS A 34 11.43 7.41 -4.03
CA CYS A 34 9.98 7.48 -4.02
C CYS A 34 9.47 8.89 -4.29
N PRO A 35 8.32 9.03 -4.97
CA PRO A 35 7.62 10.30 -5.04
C PRO A 35 7.33 10.88 -3.66
N GLY A 36 7.30 12.22 -3.59
CA GLY A 36 7.07 12.95 -2.36
C GLY A 36 5.70 12.64 -1.75
N LEU A 37 5.69 12.48 -0.42
CA LEU A 37 4.46 12.33 0.36
C LEU A 37 3.93 13.73 0.71
N LEU A 38 2.69 14.02 0.31
CA LEU A 38 2.02 15.26 0.67
C LEU A 38 1.58 15.23 2.15
N PRO A 39 1.37 16.41 2.77
CA PRO A 39 0.90 16.49 4.15
C PRO A 39 -0.39 15.67 4.39
N HIS A 40 -0.56 15.24 5.64
CA HIS A 40 -1.69 14.40 6.08
C HIS A 40 -1.72 13.03 5.39
N PRO A 41 -0.71 12.19 5.65
CA PRO A 41 -0.64 10.87 5.06
C PRO A 41 -1.82 10.01 5.48
N VAL A 42 -2.33 9.25 4.53
CA VAL A 42 -3.45 8.34 4.66
C VAL A 42 -2.95 6.93 4.43
N THR A 43 -3.29 6.03 5.35
CA THR A 43 -3.00 4.61 5.22
C THR A 43 -3.88 3.99 4.13
N SER A 44 -3.30 3.08 3.37
CA SER A 44 -4.00 2.29 2.37
C SER A 44 -3.80 0.80 2.60
N ARG A 45 -4.61 -0.02 1.92
CA ARG A 45 -4.54 -1.48 1.91
C ARG A 45 -4.97 -2.01 0.55
N PHE A 46 -4.53 -3.21 0.20
CA PHE A 46 -5.20 -3.95 -0.86
C PHE A 46 -6.61 -4.36 -0.39
N GLU A 47 -7.62 -4.16 -1.24
CA GLU A 47 -8.99 -4.54 -0.91
C GLU A 47 -9.14 -6.07 -0.99
N ILE A 48 -9.80 -6.65 0.00
CA ILE A 48 -9.97 -8.09 0.13
C ILE A 48 -10.74 -8.63 -1.08
N GLY A 49 -10.22 -9.72 -1.65
CA GLY A 49 -10.87 -10.41 -2.77
C GLY A 49 -10.57 -9.83 -4.15
N THR A 50 -9.77 -8.76 -4.23
CA THR A 50 -9.46 -8.08 -5.52
C THR A 50 -8.12 -8.52 -6.13
N LEU A 51 -7.27 -9.18 -5.35
CA LEU A 51 -5.97 -9.67 -5.80
C LEU A 51 -6.11 -10.87 -6.76
N PRO A 52 -5.22 -11.04 -7.75
CA PRO A 52 -5.33 -12.11 -8.73
C PRO A 52 -5.08 -13.47 -8.09
N ARG A 53 -6.11 -14.33 -7.99
CA ARG A 53 -6.00 -15.67 -7.35
C ARG A 53 -6.16 -16.83 -8.32
N VAL A 54 -6.42 -16.56 -9.60
CA VAL A 54 -6.61 -17.58 -10.64
C VAL A 54 -5.66 -17.28 -11.80
N ALA A 55 -4.84 -18.27 -12.17
CA ALA A 55 -3.87 -18.13 -13.23
C ALA A 55 -4.56 -17.83 -14.58
N GLY A 56 -3.99 -16.90 -15.35
CA GLY A 56 -4.49 -16.49 -16.66
C GLY A 56 -5.79 -15.69 -16.63
N SER A 57 -6.41 -15.47 -15.47
CA SER A 57 -7.65 -14.69 -15.35
C SER A 57 -7.35 -13.24 -14.97
N PRO A 58 -7.95 -12.25 -15.65
CA PRO A 58 -7.81 -10.86 -15.25
C PRO A 58 -8.49 -10.64 -13.90
N SER A 59 -7.85 -9.84 -13.05
CA SER A 59 -8.40 -9.38 -11.77
C SER A 59 -8.24 -7.88 -11.67
N GLU A 60 -9.32 -7.22 -11.24
CA GLU A 60 -9.30 -5.80 -10.94
C GLU A 60 -8.81 -5.64 -9.50
N ILE A 61 -7.59 -5.15 -9.35
CA ILE A 61 -6.93 -4.96 -8.06
C ILE A 61 -7.33 -3.60 -7.53
N TYR A 62 -7.83 -3.55 -6.29
CA TYR A 62 -8.21 -2.29 -5.64
C TYR A 62 -7.26 -2.01 -4.46
N ILE A 63 -6.85 -0.75 -4.35
CA ILE A 63 -6.19 -0.18 -3.19
C ILE A 63 -7.14 0.84 -2.58
N THR A 64 -7.53 0.61 -1.33
CA THR A 64 -8.46 1.45 -0.59
C THR A 64 -7.75 2.14 0.57
N GLY A 65 -8.20 3.34 0.94
CA GLY A 65 -7.73 4.03 2.12
C GLY A 65 -8.84 4.78 2.85
N GLY A 66 -8.55 5.21 4.08
CA GLY A 66 -9.51 5.95 4.90
C GLY A 66 -9.42 7.46 4.71
N GLY A 67 -10.54 8.18 4.73
CA GLY A 67 -10.53 9.66 4.71
C GLY A 67 -10.31 10.27 3.32
N ARG A 68 -9.86 11.53 3.28
CA ARG A 68 -9.72 12.32 2.04
C ARG A 68 -8.35 12.10 1.41
N VAL A 69 -8.34 11.74 0.14
CA VAL A 69 -7.12 11.41 -0.60
C VAL A 69 -6.94 12.33 -1.78
N ASP A 70 -5.70 12.64 -2.06
CA ASP A 70 -5.30 13.42 -3.21
C ASP A 70 -5.59 12.64 -4.50
N GLY A 71 -6.28 13.29 -5.44
CA GLY A 71 -6.62 12.75 -6.75
C GLY A 71 -5.41 12.36 -7.60
N THR A 72 -4.21 12.82 -7.27
CA THR A 72 -2.96 12.51 -7.95
C THR A 72 -2.23 11.28 -7.41
N ALA A 73 -2.62 10.71 -6.26
CA ALA A 73 -1.88 9.63 -5.61
C ALA A 73 -2.03 8.27 -6.33
N ASN A 74 -1.02 7.82 -7.07
CA ASN A 74 -1.06 6.59 -7.87
C ASN A 74 0.03 5.60 -7.47
N PHE A 75 -0.18 4.34 -7.85
CA PHE A 75 0.72 3.23 -7.55
C PHE A 75 1.10 2.44 -8.79
N SER A 76 2.30 1.90 -8.76
CA SER A 76 2.71 0.73 -9.53
C SER A 76 2.56 -0.50 -8.64
N ILE A 77 1.92 -1.55 -9.15
CA ILE A 77 1.69 -2.82 -8.44
C ILE A 77 2.59 -3.89 -9.04
N TYR A 78 3.20 -4.71 -8.18
CA TYR A 78 4.17 -5.74 -8.56
C TYR A 78 3.79 -7.09 -7.97
N ALA A 79 4.20 -8.17 -8.64
CA ALA A 79 4.22 -9.52 -8.12
C ALA A 79 5.65 -10.04 -8.13
N ASN A 80 6.19 -10.39 -6.96
CA ASN A 80 7.59 -10.81 -6.79
C ASN A 80 8.58 -9.82 -7.44
N GLY A 81 8.30 -8.52 -7.34
CA GLY A 81 9.12 -7.45 -7.92
C GLY A 81 8.94 -7.21 -9.43
N GLN A 82 8.12 -8.02 -10.12
CA GLN A 82 7.77 -7.78 -11.53
C GLN A 82 6.52 -6.90 -11.63
N LEU A 83 6.57 -5.85 -12.46
CA LEU A 83 5.44 -4.94 -12.65
C LEU A 83 4.22 -5.69 -13.20
N LEU A 84 3.10 -5.58 -12.51
CA LEU A 84 1.80 -6.11 -12.93
C LEU A 84 0.95 -5.06 -13.65
N CYS A 85 0.69 -3.94 -12.98
CA CYS A 85 -0.12 -2.85 -13.52
C CYS A 85 0.16 -1.53 -12.81
N ARG A 86 -0.43 -0.45 -13.31
CA ARG A 86 -0.38 0.88 -12.67
C ARG A 86 -1.77 1.48 -12.58
N THR A 87 -2.01 2.24 -11.52
CA THR A 87 -3.33 2.83 -11.24
C THR A 87 -3.57 4.17 -11.95
N ASN A 88 -2.54 4.78 -12.54
CA ASN A 88 -2.59 6.12 -13.13
C ASN A 88 -3.48 6.25 -14.38
N TYR A 89 -3.90 5.13 -14.97
CA TYR A 89 -4.80 5.08 -16.12
C TYR A 89 -6.28 4.93 -15.74
N ASN A 90 -6.56 4.73 -14.46
CA ASN A 90 -7.90 4.54 -13.92
C ASN A 90 -8.21 5.69 -12.98
N TYR A 91 -8.69 6.78 -13.57
CA TYR A 91 -9.15 7.95 -12.84
C TYR A 91 -10.48 7.62 -12.16
N ASP A 92 -10.42 7.07 -10.94
CA ASP A 92 -11.57 7.07 -10.04
C ASP A 92 -11.82 8.50 -9.59
N GLY A 93 -12.45 9.25 -10.49
CA GLY A 93 -12.83 10.64 -10.32
C GLY A 93 -13.81 10.78 -9.16
N GLY A 94 -13.31 11.28 -8.04
CA GLY A 94 -14.01 12.33 -7.31
C GLY A 94 -15.12 11.95 -6.33
N ASN A 95 -15.14 10.76 -5.71
CA ASN A 95 -16.14 10.53 -4.66
C ASN A 95 -15.63 9.69 -3.48
N ASN A 96 -15.56 10.34 -2.31
CA ASN A 96 -15.58 9.93 -0.88
C ASN A 96 -15.01 8.59 -0.38
N THR A 97 -14.65 7.64 -1.23
CA THR A 97 -13.97 6.40 -0.88
C THR A 97 -12.83 6.23 -1.87
N PRO A 98 -11.63 6.72 -1.53
CA PRO A 98 -10.54 6.79 -2.49
C PRO A 98 -10.04 5.39 -2.80
N ILE A 99 -10.47 4.92 -3.96
CA ILE A 99 -10.06 3.69 -4.58
C ILE A 99 -9.03 4.05 -5.63
N ARG A 100 -7.92 3.32 -5.64
CA ARG A 100 -7.04 3.21 -6.81
C ARG A 100 -7.16 1.80 -7.31
N HIS A 101 -7.35 1.62 -8.61
CA HIS A 101 -7.45 0.28 -9.15
C HIS A 101 -6.65 0.11 -10.43
N CYS A 102 -6.28 -1.13 -10.71
CA CYS A 102 -5.82 -1.54 -12.04
C CYS A 102 -6.10 -3.01 -12.30
N THR A 103 -6.25 -3.33 -13.58
CA THR A 103 -6.47 -4.71 -14.01
C THR A 103 -5.14 -5.37 -14.31
N ALA A 104 -4.90 -6.55 -13.75
CA ALA A 104 -3.73 -7.36 -14.03
C ALA A 104 -4.07 -8.84 -14.12
N THR A 105 -3.18 -9.60 -14.75
CA THR A 105 -3.27 -11.07 -14.85
C THR A 105 -1.94 -11.66 -14.41
N ILE A 106 -1.98 -12.67 -13.54
CA ILE A 106 -0.83 -13.53 -13.25
C ILE A 106 -0.98 -14.80 -14.07
N ALA A 107 -0.04 -15.09 -14.96
CA ALA A 107 -0.19 -16.14 -15.96
C ALA A 107 -0.01 -17.57 -15.42
N ALA A 108 0.75 -17.74 -14.33
CA ALA A 108 1.11 -19.05 -13.81
C ALA A 108 0.62 -19.25 -12.36
N PRO A 109 0.23 -20.48 -11.97
CA PRO A 109 -0.03 -20.81 -10.58
C PRO A 109 1.24 -20.68 -9.72
N GLY A 110 1.07 -20.36 -8.44
CA GLY A 110 2.18 -20.24 -7.49
C GLY A 110 1.89 -19.30 -6.34
N THR A 111 2.88 -19.13 -5.46
CA THR A 111 2.84 -18.16 -4.36
C THR A 111 3.53 -16.88 -4.79
N TYR A 112 2.85 -15.75 -4.59
CA TYR A 112 3.32 -14.43 -4.99
C TYR A 112 3.24 -13.46 -3.82
N VAL A 113 4.26 -12.62 -3.69
CA VAL A 113 4.22 -11.41 -2.87
C VAL A 113 3.74 -10.28 -3.77
N ILE A 114 2.58 -9.73 -3.44
CA ILE A 114 2.04 -8.54 -4.10
C ILE A 114 2.48 -7.32 -3.30
N SER A 115 3.15 -6.40 -3.98
CA SER A 115 3.62 -5.15 -3.40
C SER A 115 3.15 -3.97 -4.23
N ALA A 116 3.06 -2.80 -3.61
CA ALA A 116 2.78 -1.56 -4.33
C ALA A 116 3.79 -0.48 -3.96
N SER A 117 4.09 0.37 -4.93
CA SER A 117 4.99 1.52 -4.79
C SER A 117 4.27 2.74 -5.31
N ARG A 118 4.37 3.88 -4.62
CA ARG A 118 3.94 5.15 -5.21
C ARG A 118 4.68 5.41 -6.52
N ASN A 119 3.97 5.92 -7.52
CA ASN A 119 4.56 6.36 -8.79
C ASN A 119 4.20 7.81 -9.15
N SER A 120 3.49 8.49 -8.26
CA SER A 120 3.23 9.93 -8.29
C SER A 120 3.19 10.48 -6.87
N GLU A 121 3.32 11.80 -6.75
CA GLU A 121 3.09 12.48 -5.48
C GLU A 121 1.65 12.29 -5.01
N GLY A 122 1.45 12.37 -3.70
CA GLY A 122 0.13 12.22 -3.10
C GLY A 122 0.22 12.03 -1.60
N ASN A 123 -0.93 11.97 -0.93
CA ASN A 123 -0.98 11.73 0.51
C ASN A 123 -1.22 10.26 0.87
N PHE A 124 -1.13 9.34 -0.09
CA PHE A 124 -1.39 7.92 0.12
C PHE A 124 -0.10 7.15 0.42
N LEU A 125 -0.06 6.45 1.54
CA LEU A 125 1.00 5.50 1.84
C LEU A 125 0.81 4.25 0.98
N ALA A 126 1.91 3.63 0.52
CA ALA A 126 1.79 2.30 -0.08
C ALA A 126 1.17 1.31 0.91
N PRO A 127 0.29 0.41 0.44
CA PRO A 127 -0.24 -0.66 1.27
C PRO A 127 0.89 -1.61 1.69
N MET A 128 0.64 -2.37 2.76
CA MET A 128 1.54 -3.47 3.11
C MET A 128 1.51 -4.56 2.03
N ASP A 129 2.65 -5.25 1.89
CA ASP A 129 2.75 -6.38 0.98
C ASP A 129 1.80 -7.51 1.39
N GLU A 130 1.19 -8.16 0.41
CA GLU A 130 0.25 -9.26 0.59
C GLU A 130 0.76 -10.54 -0.06
N VAL A 131 0.71 -11.65 0.67
CA VAL A 131 1.07 -12.97 0.11
C VAL A 131 -0.19 -13.65 -0.39
N ILE A 132 -0.21 -14.02 -1.66
CA ILE A 132 -1.32 -14.74 -2.28
C ILE A 132 -0.87 -16.06 -2.90
N ASN A 133 -1.80 -17.01 -2.94
CA ASN A 133 -1.67 -18.22 -3.74
C ASN A 133 -2.57 -18.07 -4.98
N VAL A 134 -1.96 -18.21 -6.15
CA VAL A 134 -2.60 -18.26 -7.46
C VAL A 134 -2.79 -19.72 -7.83
N GLN A 135 -4.03 -20.11 -8.12
CA GLN A 135 -4.42 -21.47 -8.50
C GLN A 135 -4.44 -21.64 -10.01
#